data_AF-A0A9E5NIP1-F1
#
_entry.id   AF-A0A9E5NIP1-F1
#
_cell.length_a   1.000
_cell.length_b   1.000
_cell.length_c   1.000
_cell.angle_alpha   90.00
_cell.angle_beta   90.00
_cell.angle_gamma   90.00
#
_symmetry.space_group_name_H-M   'P 1'
#
loop_
_entity.id
_entity.type
_entity.pdbx_description
1 polymer ?
#
loop_
_entity_poly.entity_id
_entity_poly.type
_entity_poly.pdbx_seq_one_letter_code
_entity_poly.pdbx_strand_id
1 'polypeptide(L)'
;TASLDAAHDVLGLFRLATQRWHMALVIPLNERNKGHLRYAGPLRLDHGVPICPAGRPMKRWGFCPDRLRIKWRCPLAATKKTPALTTCPHFANGCSPSPYGRVIYTYPKENYRLHTLIPRGSAHWKCHENARSCAERSVKRKKYDFLLLQTRTAGRDRWFFRVILAAMCQHIDAWLIHAPKRLN
;
A
#
# COMPACT_ATOMS: atom_id res chain seq x y z
N THR A 1 3.72 16.10 5.75
CA THR A 1 3.27 15.01 4.85
C THR A 1 4.42 14.66 3.92
N ALA A 2 4.48 13.45 3.38
CA ALA A 2 5.51 13.08 2.40
C ALA A 2 4.91 12.24 1.27
N SER A 3 5.33 12.51 0.04
CA SER A 3 4.89 11.78 -1.16
C SER A 3 6.00 10.88 -1.67
N LEU A 4 5.69 9.61 -1.94
CA LEU A 4 6.64 8.63 -2.45
C LEU A 4 6.05 7.88 -3.64
N ASP A 5 6.94 7.24 -4.40
CA ASP A 5 6.53 6.43 -5.55
C ASP A 5 5.92 5.08 -5.15
N ALA A 6 5.08 4.53 -6.02
CA ALA A 6 4.35 3.27 -5.86
C ALA A 6 5.27 2.06 -5.59
N ALA A 7 6.56 2.14 -5.93
CA ALA A 7 7.56 1.16 -5.53
C ALA A 7 7.71 1.06 -3.99
N HIS A 8 7.37 2.12 -3.26
CA HIS A 8 7.42 2.22 -1.80
C HIS A 8 6.08 1.85 -1.14
N ASP A 9 5.15 1.26 -1.89
CA ASP A 9 3.84 0.78 -1.40
C ASP A 9 4.00 -0.48 -0.52
N VAL A 10 4.65 -0.31 0.62
CA VAL A 10 4.94 -1.35 1.60
C VAL A 10 4.46 -0.94 2.99
N LEU A 11 3.81 -1.86 3.70
CA LEU A 11 3.16 -1.58 4.97
C LEU A 11 4.14 -1.06 6.04
N GLY A 12 5.37 -1.56 6.06
CA GLY A 12 6.40 -1.14 7.02
C GLY A 12 6.67 0.37 6.96
N LEU A 13 6.64 0.95 5.75
CA LEU A 13 6.89 2.37 5.57
C LEU A 13 5.72 3.22 6.06
N PHE A 14 4.48 2.79 5.81
CA PHE A 14 3.30 3.44 6.37
C PHE A 14 3.27 3.38 7.91
N ARG A 15 3.66 2.24 8.50
CA ARG A 15 3.77 2.10 9.96
C ARG A 15 4.83 3.04 10.53
N LEU A 16 6.02 3.06 9.92
CA LEU A 16 7.11 3.94 10.34
C LEU A 16 6.69 5.41 10.30
N ALA A 17 6.14 5.85 9.16
CA ALA A 17 5.70 7.21 8.96
C ALA A 17 4.60 7.63 9.95
N THR A 18 3.60 6.78 10.15
CA THR A 18 2.45 7.12 10.99
C THR A 18 2.76 7.02 12.47
N GLN A 19 3.45 5.95 12.90
CA GLN A 19 3.64 5.65 14.33
C GLN A 19 4.90 6.27 14.93
N ARG A 20 5.97 6.48 14.14
CA ARG A 20 7.22 7.08 14.64
C ARG A 20 7.36 8.54 14.23
N TRP A 21 7.10 8.83 12.97
CA TRP A 21 7.29 10.19 12.43
C TRP A 21 6.04 11.06 12.51
N HIS A 22 4.91 10.50 12.93
CA HIS A 22 3.63 11.21 13.02
C HIS A 22 3.27 11.96 11.73
N MET A 23 3.56 11.35 10.58
CA MET A 23 3.42 11.98 9.27
C MET A 23 2.50 11.19 8.35
N ALA A 24 1.68 11.90 7.57
CA ALA A 24 0.89 11.29 6.51
C ALA A 24 1.75 11.00 5.27
N LEU A 25 1.65 9.77 4.78
CA LEU A 25 2.36 9.26 3.61
C LEU A 25 1.40 9.16 2.43
N VAL A 26 1.78 9.78 1.31
CA VAL A 26 1.02 9.78 0.06
C VAL A 26 1.75 8.90 -0.94
N ILE A 27 1.31 7.64 -1.04
CA ILE A 27 1.89 6.66 -1.97
C ILE A 27 0.76 6.09 -2.83
N PRO A 28 0.86 6.19 -4.16
CA PRO A 28 -0.07 5.52 -5.07
C PRO A 28 -0.02 4.00 -4.86
N LEU A 29 -1.17 3.34 -4.98
CA LEU A 29 -1.22 1.88 -4.87
C LEU A 29 -0.48 1.27 -6.06
N ASN A 30 0.36 0.27 -5.79
CA ASN A 30 1.10 -0.40 -6.85
C ASN A 30 0.14 -1.23 -7.73
N GLU A 31 -0.05 -0.79 -8.98
CA GLU A 31 -0.99 -1.41 -9.92
C GLU A 31 -0.58 -2.79 -10.40
N ARG A 32 0.69 -3.20 -10.25
CA ARG A 32 1.16 -4.55 -10.61
C ARG A 32 0.40 -5.66 -9.85
N ASN A 33 -0.27 -5.30 -8.75
CA ASN A 33 -1.09 -6.17 -7.93
C ASN A 33 -2.60 -5.84 -8.01
N LYS A 34 -3.10 -5.29 -9.13
CA LYS A 34 -4.56 -5.30 -9.39
C LYS A 34 -4.99 -6.77 -9.54
N GLY A 35 -5.31 -7.41 -8.42
CA GLY A 35 -5.92 -8.73 -8.42
C GLY A 35 -7.15 -8.65 -9.31
N HIS A 36 -7.29 -9.59 -10.25
CA HIS A 36 -8.48 -9.72 -11.06
C HIS A 36 -9.68 -9.92 -10.11
N LEU A 37 -10.37 -8.84 -9.77
CA LEU A 37 -11.64 -8.87 -9.03
C LEU A 37 -12.69 -9.40 -10.01
N ARG A 38 -12.59 -10.70 -10.33
CA ARG A 38 -13.55 -11.40 -11.21
C ARG A 38 -14.93 -11.51 -10.57
N TYR A 39 -15.03 -11.27 -9.26
CA TYR A 39 -16.23 -11.47 -8.47
C TYR A 39 -16.52 -10.24 -7.63
N ALA A 40 -17.80 -9.87 -7.55
CA ALA A 40 -18.28 -8.80 -6.68
C ALA A 40 -17.82 -9.03 -5.23
N GLY A 41 -17.55 -7.91 -4.54
CA GLY A 41 -17.21 -7.90 -3.11
C GLY A 41 -18.32 -8.49 -2.22
N PRO A 42 -18.14 -8.47 -0.88
CA PRO A 42 -19.20 -8.92 0.01
C PRO A 42 -20.45 -8.06 -0.16
N LEU A 43 -21.64 -8.67 -0.06
CA LEU A 43 -22.91 -7.95 -0.14
C LEU A 43 -23.06 -6.97 1.03
N ARG A 44 -22.67 -7.42 2.23
CA ARG A 44 -22.62 -6.61 3.46
C ARG A 44 -21.58 -7.15 4.44
N LEU A 45 -21.23 -6.33 5.42
CA LEU A 45 -20.44 -6.70 6.59
C LEU A 45 -21.38 -6.74 7.80
N ASP A 46 -21.44 -7.87 8.48
CA ASP A 46 -22.21 -8.08 9.70
C ASP A 46 -21.26 -8.21 10.88
N HIS A 47 -21.24 -7.22 11.79
CA HIS A 47 -20.24 -7.13 12.87
C HIS A 47 -18.78 -7.33 12.41
N GLY A 48 -18.44 -6.84 11.21
CA GLY A 48 -17.10 -6.99 10.61
C GLY A 48 -16.85 -8.33 9.90
N VAL A 49 -17.83 -9.24 9.86
CA VAL A 49 -17.80 -10.50 9.12
C VAL A 49 -18.44 -10.30 7.74
N PRO A 50 -17.74 -10.60 6.63
CA PRO A 50 -18.32 -10.51 5.30
C PRO A 50 -19.45 -11.53 5.11
N ILE A 51 -20.58 -11.08 4.55
CA ILE A 51 -21.69 -11.93 4.13
C ILE A 51 -21.55 -12.26 2.64
N CYS A 52 -21.67 -13.55 2.30
CA CYS A 52 -21.57 -14.02 0.92
C CYS A 52 -22.91 -13.84 0.15
N PRO A 53 -22.92 -13.99 -1.18
CA PRO A 53 -24.14 -13.93 -1.99
C PRO A 53 -25.30 -14.80 -1.51
N ALA A 54 -25.00 -15.94 -0.89
CA ALA A 54 -25.99 -16.85 -0.33
C ALA A 54 -26.55 -16.41 1.04
N GLY A 55 -26.28 -15.17 1.48
CA GLY A 55 -26.73 -14.65 2.77
C GLY A 55 -26.04 -15.23 4.00
N ARG A 56 -24.93 -15.99 3.82
CA ARG A 56 -24.24 -16.69 4.91
C ARG A 56 -22.97 -15.96 5.35
N PRO A 57 -22.65 -15.96 6.66
CA PRO A 57 -21.40 -15.39 7.15
C PRO A 57 -20.20 -16.19 6.64
N MET A 58 -19.20 -15.49 6.12
CA MET A 58 -17.96 -16.12 5.68
C MET A 58 -17.11 -16.56 6.86
N LYS A 59 -16.32 -17.63 6.69
CA LYS A 59 -15.51 -18.18 7.77
C LYS A 59 -14.12 -17.54 7.80
N ARG A 60 -13.71 -17.07 8.98
CA ARG A 60 -12.35 -16.57 9.23
C ARG A 60 -11.32 -17.68 9.01
N TRP A 61 -10.49 -17.52 7.99
CA TRP A 61 -9.44 -18.49 7.68
C TRP A 61 -8.18 -18.19 8.50
N GLY A 62 -7.78 -16.93 8.56
CA GLY A 62 -6.61 -16.48 9.32
C GLY A 62 -6.27 -15.02 9.05
N PHE A 63 -5.24 -14.54 9.73
CA PHE A 63 -4.66 -13.21 9.54
C PHE A 63 -3.42 -13.31 8.64
N CYS A 64 -3.26 -12.38 7.71
CA CYS A 64 -2.11 -12.26 6.82
C CYS A 64 -1.26 -11.07 7.28
N PRO A 65 -0.15 -11.30 8.03
CA PRO A 65 0.66 -10.23 8.62
C PRO A 65 1.36 -9.37 7.58
N ASP A 66 1.79 -9.99 6.47
CA ASP A 66 2.48 -9.37 5.34
C ASP A 66 1.71 -8.19 4.73
N ARG A 67 0.39 -8.34 4.62
CA ARG A 67 -0.51 -7.32 4.03
C ARG A 67 -1.50 -6.73 5.03
N LEU A 68 -1.35 -7.07 6.31
CA LEU A 68 -2.23 -6.63 7.41
C LEU A 68 -3.70 -6.76 7.04
N ARG A 69 -4.13 -7.98 6.71
CA ARG A 69 -5.50 -8.27 6.26
C ARG A 69 -6.02 -9.55 6.87
N ILE A 70 -7.33 -9.65 7.03
CA ILE A 70 -8.01 -10.85 7.51
C ILE A 70 -8.56 -11.57 6.29
N LYS A 71 -8.23 -12.87 6.16
CA LYS A 71 -8.70 -13.73 5.08
C LYS A 71 -9.98 -14.44 5.48
N TRP A 72 -11.02 -14.28 4.67
CA TRP A 72 -12.32 -14.92 4.81
C TRP A 72 -12.54 -15.89 3.67
N ARG A 73 -13.06 -17.08 3.96
CA ARG A 73 -13.37 -18.11 2.96
C ARG A 73 -14.87 -18.41 2.94
N CYS A 74 -15.32 -18.87 1.79
CA CYS A 74 -16.64 -19.47 1.64
C CYS A 74 -16.84 -20.55 2.71
N PRO A 75 -17.94 -20.52 3.48
CA PRO A 75 -18.17 -21.48 4.55
C PRO A 75 -18.32 -22.91 3.99
N LEU A 76 -18.90 -23.08 2.80
CA LEU A 76 -19.05 -24.40 2.17
C LEU A 76 -17.68 -25.02 1.83
N ALA A 77 -16.77 -24.25 1.23
CA ALA A 77 -15.42 -24.73 0.89
C ALA A 77 -14.47 -24.82 2.11
N ALA A 78 -14.86 -24.26 3.24
CA ALA A 78 -14.11 -24.31 4.49
C ALA A 78 -14.61 -25.44 5.40
N THR A 79 -14.94 -26.61 4.83
CA THR A 79 -15.55 -27.76 5.51
C THR A 79 -14.94 -28.09 6.87
N LYS A 80 -13.60 -28.07 6.99
CA LYS A 80 -12.87 -28.26 8.27
C LYS A 80 -13.32 -27.33 9.41
N LYS A 81 -13.78 -26.12 9.07
CA LYS A 81 -14.21 -25.07 10.01
C LYS A 81 -15.73 -24.87 10.04
N THR A 82 -16.48 -25.53 9.17
CA THR A 82 -17.94 -25.44 9.00
C THR A 82 -18.49 -26.80 8.49
N PRO A 83 -18.41 -27.86 9.31
CA PRO A 83 -18.79 -29.22 8.88
C PRO A 83 -20.30 -29.38 8.65
N ALA A 84 -21.13 -28.56 9.30
CA ALA A 84 -22.59 -28.62 9.18
C ALA A 84 -23.13 -28.06 7.85
N LEU A 85 -22.30 -27.41 7.02
CA LEU A 85 -22.75 -26.81 5.77
C LEU A 85 -22.31 -27.66 4.58
N THR A 86 -23.29 -28.26 3.90
CA THR A 86 -23.09 -29.21 2.79
C THR A 86 -23.53 -28.69 1.42
N THR A 87 -24.40 -27.66 1.37
CA THR A 87 -24.94 -27.15 0.09
C THR A 87 -25.00 -25.62 0.05
N CYS A 88 -24.76 -25.04 -1.14
CA CYS A 88 -24.88 -23.61 -1.40
C CYS A 88 -25.32 -23.38 -2.86
N PRO A 89 -26.43 -22.67 -3.12
CA PRO A 89 -26.95 -22.43 -4.47
C PRO A 89 -25.99 -21.68 -5.41
N HIS A 90 -25.09 -20.88 -4.85
CA HIS A 90 -24.16 -20.03 -5.61
C HIS A 90 -22.76 -20.63 -5.73
N PHE A 91 -22.48 -21.78 -5.10
CA PHE A 91 -21.13 -22.37 -5.17
C PHE A 91 -20.84 -22.87 -6.58
N ALA A 92 -19.64 -22.58 -7.11
CA ALA A 92 -19.26 -22.68 -8.53
C ALA A 92 -20.07 -21.78 -9.50
N ASN A 93 -21.38 -21.63 -9.30
CA ASN A 93 -22.29 -20.84 -10.14
C ASN A 93 -22.39 -19.38 -9.66
N GLY A 94 -21.53 -18.51 -10.18
CA GLY A 94 -21.54 -17.07 -9.88
C GLY A 94 -20.77 -16.64 -8.62
N CYS A 95 -20.26 -17.58 -7.81
CA CYS A 95 -19.45 -17.28 -6.62
C CYS A 95 -17.94 -17.36 -6.86
N SER A 96 -17.41 -18.57 -7.02
CA SER A 96 -16.01 -18.86 -7.37
C SER A 96 -15.95 -20.29 -7.93
N PRO A 97 -15.28 -20.52 -9.07
CA PRO A 97 -15.17 -21.83 -9.71
C PRO A 97 -14.14 -22.73 -9.03
N SER A 98 -13.31 -22.18 -8.14
CA SER A 98 -12.28 -22.97 -7.45
C SER A 98 -12.92 -23.82 -6.34
N PRO A 99 -12.47 -25.08 -6.15
CA PRO A 99 -12.80 -25.88 -4.97
C PRO A 99 -12.41 -25.19 -3.66
N TYR A 100 -11.44 -24.27 -3.70
CA TYR A 100 -11.06 -23.45 -2.56
C TYR A 100 -12.14 -22.43 -2.16
N GLY A 101 -13.14 -22.22 -3.01
CA GLY A 101 -14.24 -21.29 -2.82
C GLY A 101 -13.84 -19.82 -2.87
N ARG A 102 -14.84 -18.95 -2.80
CA ARG A 102 -14.63 -17.50 -2.78
C ARG A 102 -13.83 -17.07 -1.55
N VAL A 103 -12.90 -16.14 -1.77
CA VAL A 103 -12.08 -15.52 -0.73
C VAL A 103 -12.35 -14.02 -0.72
N ILE A 104 -12.58 -13.47 0.47
CA ILE A 104 -12.72 -12.03 0.69
C ILE A 104 -11.69 -11.61 1.73
N TYR A 105 -11.19 -10.38 1.61
CA TYR A 105 -10.28 -9.81 2.59
C TYR A 105 -10.94 -8.59 3.25
N THR A 106 -10.86 -8.52 4.57
CA THR A 106 -11.11 -7.27 5.31
C THR A 106 -9.80 -6.75 5.86
N TYR A 107 -9.77 -5.46 6.18
CA TYR A 107 -8.56 -4.76 6.58
C TYR A 107 -8.79 -4.14 7.96
N PRO A 108 -7.85 -4.31 8.91
CA PRO A 108 -7.86 -3.59 10.18
C PRO A 108 -7.72 -2.08 9.94
N LYS A 109 -8.19 -1.27 10.89
CA LYS A 109 -8.08 0.20 10.83
C LYS A 109 -6.63 0.67 10.74
N GLU A 110 -5.71 -0.09 11.33
CA GLU A 110 -4.26 0.15 11.34
C GLU A 110 -3.60 -0.15 9.98
N ASN A 111 -4.37 -0.61 8.99
CA ASN A 111 -3.89 -0.74 7.62
C ASN A 111 -3.78 0.62 6.96
N TYR A 112 -2.78 1.39 7.38
CA TYR A 112 -2.46 2.72 6.90
C TYR A 112 -2.16 2.79 5.40
N ARG A 113 -1.93 1.65 4.73
CA ARG A 113 -1.85 1.60 3.27
C ARG A 113 -3.21 1.90 2.63
N LEU A 114 -4.30 1.38 3.19
CA LEU A 114 -5.66 1.61 2.69
C LEU A 114 -6.36 2.75 3.44
N HIS A 115 -6.20 2.81 4.76
CA HIS A 115 -6.75 3.80 5.67
C HIS A 115 -5.67 4.85 6.01
N THR A 116 -5.29 5.63 5.01
CA THR A 116 -4.29 6.68 5.16
C THR A 116 -4.81 7.86 5.97
N LEU A 117 -3.92 8.56 6.68
CA LEU A 117 -4.28 9.75 7.46
C LEU A 117 -4.93 10.85 6.61
N ILE A 118 -4.47 11.00 5.36
CA ILE A 118 -5.13 11.82 4.35
C ILE A 118 -6.01 10.87 3.53
N PRO A 119 -7.33 11.10 3.43
CA PRO A 119 -8.21 10.24 2.65
C PRO A 119 -7.78 10.18 1.18
N ARG A 120 -7.61 8.96 0.65
CA ARG A 120 -7.24 8.76 -0.77
C ARG A 120 -8.31 9.36 -1.68
N GLY A 121 -7.87 9.99 -2.76
CA GLY A 121 -8.76 10.64 -3.73
C GLY A 121 -9.33 12.00 -3.29
N SER A 122 -9.10 12.43 -2.04
CA SER A 122 -9.42 13.79 -1.61
C SER A 122 -8.60 14.82 -2.41
N ALA A 123 -9.07 16.07 -2.45
CA ALA A 123 -8.32 17.15 -3.09
C ALA A 123 -6.92 17.32 -2.49
N HIS A 124 -6.79 17.19 -1.17
CA HIS A 124 -5.51 17.25 -0.48
C HIS A 124 -4.59 16.09 -0.86
N TRP A 125 -5.13 14.88 -1.00
CA TRP A 125 -4.38 13.73 -1.49
C TRP A 125 -3.83 13.98 -2.90
N LYS A 126 -4.70 14.39 -3.83
CA LYS A 126 -4.33 14.65 -5.24
C LYS A 126 -3.27 15.74 -5.37
N CYS A 127 -3.34 16.79 -4.54
CA CYS A 127 -2.32 17.83 -4.49
C CYS A 127 -0.92 17.25 -4.21
N HIS A 128 -0.79 16.45 -3.14
CA HIS A 128 0.47 15.82 -2.77
C HIS A 128 0.91 14.73 -3.76
N GLU A 129 -0.03 14.00 -4.35
CA GLU A 129 0.22 13.00 -5.39
C GLU A 129 0.79 13.63 -6.66
N ASN A 130 0.22 14.76 -7.11
CA ASN A 130 0.71 15.50 -8.28
C ASN A 130 2.13 16.06 -8.06
N ALA A 131 2.45 16.41 -6.81
CA ALA A 131 3.79 16.86 -6.43
C ALA A 131 4.85 15.72 -6.42
N ARG A 132 4.47 14.46 -6.65
CA ARG A 132 5.41 13.31 -6.68
C ARG A 132 6.53 13.47 -7.70
N SER A 133 6.25 14.15 -8.82
CA SER A 133 7.27 14.47 -9.84
C SER A 133 8.50 15.16 -9.24
N CYS A 134 8.37 15.89 -8.12
CA CYS A 134 9.50 16.45 -7.38
C CYS A 134 10.45 15.37 -6.83
N ALA A 135 9.92 14.26 -6.31
CA ALA A 135 10.73 13.15 -5.81
C ALA A 135 11.48 12.47 -6.96
N GLU A 136 10.83 12.25 -8.10
CA GLU A 136 11.44 11.67 -9.31
C GLU A 136 12.57 12.58 -9.85
N ARG A 137 12.31 13.90 -9.95
CA ARG A 137 13.34 14.89 -10.33
C ARG A 137 14.51 14.90 -9.36
N SER A 138 14.25 14.80 -8.05
CA SER A 138 15.30 14.73 -7.04
C SER A 138 16.15 13.46 -7.20
N VAL A 139 15.53 12.29 -7.43
CA VAL A 139 16.28 11.05 -7.69
C VAL A 139 17.09 11.16 -8.99
N LYS A 140 16.52 11.75 -10.05
CA LYS A 140 17.23 12.01 -11.31
C LYS A 140 18.48 12.87 -11.06
N ARG A 141 18.35 13.97 -10.34
CA ARG A 141 19.47 14.86 -10.00
C ARG A 141 20.58 14.13 -9.24
N LYS A 142 20.23 13.28 -8.27
CA LYS A 142 21.19 12.42 -7.56
C LYS A 142 21.90 11.44 -8.47
N LYS A 143 21.18 10.84 -9.41
CA LYS A 143 21.74 9.87 -10.36
C LYS A 143 22.72 10.50 -11.35
N TYR A 144 22.35 11.63 -11.93
CA TYR A 144 23.09 12.27 -13.02
C TYR A 144 24.03 13.36 -12.51
N ASP A 145 23.50 14.42 -11.89
CA ASP A 145 24.28 15.60 -11.49
C ASP A 145 25.29 15.29 -10.37
N PHE A 146 24.89 14.46 -9.39
CA PHE A 146 25.77 13.99 -8.32
C PHE A 146 26.47 12.67 -8.64
N LEU A 147 26.42 12.24 -9.92
CA LEU A 147 27.20 11.13 -10.49
C LEU A 147 27.07 9.79 -9.73
N LEU A 148 25.95 9.55 -9.05
CA LEU A 148 25.73 8.26 -8.37
C LEU A 148 25.77 7.08 -9.34
N LEU A 149 25.33 7.25 -10.60
CA LEU A 149 25.40 6.19 -11.60
C LEU A 149 26.84 5.85 -12.04
N GLN A 150 27.77 6.79 -11.91
CA GLN A 150 29.17 6.60 -12.30
C GLN A 150 30.03 6.08 -11.14
N THR A 151 29.44 5.97 -9.95
CA THR A 151 30.14 5.50 -8.76
C THR A 151 30.48 4.02 -8.90
N ARG A 152 31.79 3.71 -8.87
CA ARG A 152 32.31 2.32 -8.90
C ARG A 152 32.58 1.77 -7.50
N THR A 153 31.58 1.80 -6.62
CA THR A 153 31.70 1.22 -5.27
C THR A 153 30.61 0.20 -5.01
N ALA A 154 30.99 -0.94 -4.43
CA ALA A 154 30.07 -1.95 -3.92
C ALA A 154 29.86 -1.78 -2.41
N GLY A 155 28.77 -2.35 -1.88
CA GLY A 155 28.46 -2.38 -0.46
C GLY A 155 27.38 -1.37 -0.04
N ARG A 156 26.37 -1.87 0.66
CA ARG A 156 25.19 -1.10 1.08
C ARG A 156 25.56 0.15 1.87
N ASP A 157 26.53 0.05 2.77
CA ASP A 157 26.89 1.15 3.68
C ASP A 157 27.58 2.29 2.92
N ARG A 158 28.45 1.97 1.96
CA ARG A 158 29.09 2.97 1.08
C ARG A 158 28.06 3.69 0.21
N TRP A 159 27.08 2.94 -0.33
CA TRP A 159 25.96 3.52 -1.06
C TRP A 159 25.11 4.43 -0.19
N PHE A 160 24.84 4.03 1.05
CA PHE A 160 24.08 4.83 2.01
C PHE A 160 24.75 6.20 2.23
N PHE A 161 26.04 6.23 2.56
CA PHE A 161 26.76 7.49 2.76
C PHE A 161 26.76 8.37 1.51
N ARG A 162 26.98 7.79 0.32
CA ARG A 162 26.98 8.55 -0.94
C ARG A 162 25.62 9.14 -1.27
N VAL A 163 24.54 8.38 -1.07
CA VAL A 163 23.17 8.89 -1.28
C VAL A 163 22.85 10.02 -0.32
N ILE A 164 23.32 9.94 0.94
CA ILE A 164 23.17 11.02 1.92
C ILE A 164 23.94 12.27 1.48
N LEU A 165 25.20 12.13 1.09
CA LEU A 165 26.00 13.28 0.62
C LEU A 165 25.35 13.94 -0.60
N ALA A 166 24.89 13.16 -1.58
CA ALA A 166 24.16 13.69 -2.73
C ALA A 166 22.85 14.40 -2.32
N ALA A 167 22.15 13.92 -1.30
CA ALA A 167 20.96 14.59 -0.76
C ALA A 167 21.31 15.92 -0.06
N MET A 168 22.41 15.97 0.68
CA MET A 168 22.91 17.20 1.33
C MET A 168 23.32 18.24 0.29
N CYS A 169 24.10 17.86 -0.73
CA CYS A 169 24.47 18.76 -1.82
C CYS A 169 23.24 19.29 -2.56
N GLN A 170 22.27 18.41 -2.85
CA GLN A 170 21.01 18.84 -3.46
C GLN A 170 20.27 19.89 -2.61
N HIS A 171 20.29 19.72 -1.29
CA HIS A 171 19.65 20.64 -0.37
C HIS A 171 20.35 22.00 -0.34
N ILE A 172 21.69 22.00 -0.34
CA ILE A 172 22.51 23.22 -0.43
C ILE A 172 22.23 23.97 -1.73
N ASP A 173 22.21 23.28 -2.88
CA ASP A 173 21.88 23.89 -4.17
C ASP A 173 20.49 24.54 -4.17
N ALA A 174 19.49 23.86 -3.60
CA ALA A 174 18.16 24.41 -3.45
C ALA A 174 18.15 25.64 -2.54
N TRP A 175 18.91 25.60 -1.44
CA TRP A 175 19.02 26.72 -0.51
C TRP A 175 19.66 27.94 -1.19
N LEU A 176 20.74 27.77 -1.96
CA LEU A 176 21.39 28.85 -2.70
C LEU A 176 20.46 29.52 -3.72
N ILE A 177 19.57 28.76 -4.37
CA ILE A 177 18.59 29.31 -5.32
C ILE A 177 17.50 30.13 -4.60
N HIS A 178 17.16 29.77 -3.36
CA HIS A 178 16.05 30.37 -2.61
C HIS A 178 16.48 31.42 -1.57
N ALA A 179 17.72 31.39 -1.09
CA ALA A 179 18.28 32.35 -0.13
C ALA A 179 18.24 33.81 -0.62
N PRO A 180 18.53 34.14 -1.90
CA PRO A 180 18.46 35.52 -2.38
C PRO A 180 17.06 36.12 -2.30
N LYS A 181 16.01 35.29 -2.37
CA LYS A 181 14.60 35.70 -2.25
C LYS A 181 14.15 35.93 -0.81
N ARG A 182 14.98 35.61 0.18
CA ARG A 182 14.68 35.77 1.61
C ARG A 182 15.46 36.90 2.28
N LEU A 183 16.54 37.35 1.63
CA LEU A 183 17.43 38.41 2.14
C LEU A 183 17.10 39.78 1.54
N ASN A 184 16.19 39.82 0.57
CA ASN A 184 15.51 41.01 0.06
C ASN A 184 14.04 40.96 0.49
#